data_AF-A0A382IYG0-F1
#
_entry.id   AF-A0A382IYG0-F1
#
_cell.length_a   1.000
_cell.length_b   1.000
_cell.length_c   1.000
_cell.angle_alpha   90.00
_cell.angle_beta   90.00
_cell.angle_gamma   90.00
#
_symmetry.space_group_name_H-M   'P 1'
#
loop_
_entity.id
_entity.type
_entity.pdbx_description
1 polymer ?
#
loop_
_entity_poly.entity_id
_entity_poly.type
_entity_poly.pdbx_seq_one_letter_code
_entity_poly.pdbx_strand_id
1 'polypeptide(L)'
;VTTEHRKAPRRKVESIERVGNWGSVKYHHLLECGHTEIRARASRAPKLGCAWCLRTEAKATEMAALAIPYREPLDYDERLGQNEIQVARLQGSLAKALGVPTEAVDLVVTEKGGDLTVESAVVYLSPRDIDRMTRVV
;
A
#
# COMPACT_ATOMS: atom_id res chain seq x y z
N VAL A 1 30.89 26.48 17.70
CA VAL A 1 29.45 26.15 17.83
C VAL A 1 29.06 25.39 16.58
N THR A 2 28.93 24.07 16.69
CA THR A 2 28.76 23.16 15.55
C THR A 2 27.47 23.49 14.79
N THR A 3 27.58 23.53 13.46
CA THR A 3 26.52 23.91 12.51
C THR A 3 25.25 23.06 12.63
N GLU A 4 25.38 21.83 13.14
CA GLU A 4 24.29 20.89 13.40
C GLU A 4 23.23 21.45 14.36
N HIS A 5 23.63 22.07 15.47
CA HIS A 5 22.67 22.60 16.45
C HIS A 5 21.88 23.83 15.99
N ARG A 6 22.34 24.50 14.90
CA ARG A 6 21.59 25.61 14.29
C ARG A 6 20.51 25.12 13.34
N LYS A 7 20.76 23.99 12.66
CA LYS A 7 19.80 23.35 11.74
C LYS A 7 18.84 22.39 12.45
N ALA A 8 19.21 21.93 13.64
CA ALA A 8 18.43 20.98 14.41
C ALA A 8 17.06 21.54 14.86
N PRO A 9 16.00 20.71 14.82
CA PRO A 9 14.68 21.10 15.30
C PRO A 9 14.73 21.45 16.79
N ARG A 10 14.06 22.55 17.14
CA ARG A 10 14.05 23.06 18.52
C ARG A 10 12.91 22.41 19.32
N ARG A 11 13.27 21.72 20.39
CA ARG A 11 12.37 20.98 21.27
C ARG A 11 12.40 21.57 22.67
N LYS A 12 11.30 21.48 23.42
CA LYS A 12 11.23 21.93 24.81
C LYS A 12 12.10 21.04 25.69
N VAL A 13 12.75 21.63 26.69
CA VAL A 13 13.48 20.89 27.74
C VAL A 13 12.49 20.45 28.82
N GLU A 14 12.43 19.16 29.10
CA GLU A 14 11.58 18.57 30.14
C GLU A 14 12.31 18.46 31.47
N SER A 15 13.53 17.94 31.47
CA SER A 15 14.35 17.81 32.67
C SER A 15 15.82 18.09 32.36
N ILE A 16 16.56 18.49 33.40
CA ILE A 16 18.01 18.69 33.34
C ILE A 16 18.64 17.87 34.45
N GLU A 17 19.41 16.86 34.06
CA GLU A 17 20.15 16.01 34.96
C GLU A 17 21.63 16.42 34.99
N ARG A 18 22.16 16.56 36.20
CA ARG A 18 23.58 16.83 36.41
C ARG A 18 24.31 15.51 36.59
N VAL A 19 25.10 15.11 35.59
CA VAL A 19 25.76 13.81 35.54
C VAL A 19 27.28 14.01 35.50
N GLY A 20 28.01 13.30 36.36
CA GLY A 20 29.47 13.25 36.37
C GLY A 20 30.13 13.60 37.71
N ASN A 21 31.41 13.27 37.83
CA ASN A 21 32.21 13.52 39.02
C ASN A 21 32.65 14.98 39.15
N TRP A 22 33.09 15.31 40.37
CA TRP A 22 33.66 16.62 40.69
C TRP A 22 34.83 16.93 39.74
N GLY A 23 34.68 17.96 38.90
CA GLY A 23 35.65 18.34 37.86
C GLY A 23 35.25 18.00 36.41
N SER A 24 34.32 17.08 36.17
CA SER A 24 33.88 16.66 34.82
C SER A 24 32.36 16.60 34.70
N VAL A 25 31.67 17.58 35.29
CA VAL A 25 30.21 17.63 35.32
C VAL A 25 29.67 17.99 33.94
N LYS A 26 28.74 17.19 33.44
CA LYS A 26 27.94 17.48 32.25
C LYS A 26 26.47 17.58 32.62
N TYR A 27 25.74 18.38 31.86
CA TYR A 27 24.31 18.60 32.04
C TYR A 27 23.58 17.94 30.87
N HIS A 28 22.82 16.91 31.20
CA HIS A 28 22.00 16.13 30.29
C HIS A 28 20.62 16.77 30.26
N HIS A 29 20.23 17.31 29.11
CA HIS A 29 18.93 17.96 28.93
C HIS A 29 18.00 16.99 28.22
N LEU A 30 17.02 16.44 28.93
CA LEU A 30 15.97 15.63 28.31
C LEU A 30 15.01 16.55 27.57
N LEU A 31 14.76 16.25 26.30
CA LEU A 31 13.86 17.00 25.45
C LEU A 31 12.54 16.27 25.27
N GLU A 32 11.48 17.01 24.91
CA GLU A 32 10.13 16.46 24.66
C GLU A 32 10.07 15.35 23.60
N CYS A 33 11.10 15.26 22.75
CA CYS A 33 11.23 14.21 21.75
C CYS A 33 11.86 12.91 22.30
N GLY A 34 12.16 12.84 23.60
CA GLY A 34 12.81 11.71 24.26
C GLY A 34 14.34 11.68 24.15
N HIS A 35 14.96 12.59 23.38
CA HIS A 35 16.42 12.64 23.23
C HIS A 35 17.08 13.51 24.29
N THR A 36 18.34 13.17 24.61
CA THR A 36 19.15 13.89 25.60
C THR A 36 20.25 14.72 24.92
N GLU A 37 20.28 16.02 25.20
CA GLU A 37 21.33 16.95 24.75
C GLU A 37 22.34 17.24 25.87
N ILE A 38 23.61 16.95 25.61
CA ILE A 38 24.68 17.08 26.60
C ILE A 38 25.38 18.44 26.44
N ARG A 39 25.46 19.21 27.52
CA ARG A 39 26.20 20.48 27.56
C ARG A 39 27.08 20.59 28.80
N ALA A 40 28.15 21.39 28.69
CA ALA A 40 29.01 21.70 29.83
C ALA A 40 28.31 22.58 30.90
N ARG A 41 27.17 23.19 30.57
CA ARG A 41 26.38 24.03 31.47
C ARG A 41 24.89 23.77 31.31
N ALA A 42 24.13 23.97 32.39
CA ALA A 42 22.67 24.00 32.33
C ALA A 42 22.20 25.14 31.41
N SER A 43 21.30 24.82 30.49
CA SER A 43 20.70 25.78 29.58
C SER A 43 19.60 26.55 30.30
N ARG A 44 19.64 27.89 30.19
CA ARG A 44 18.53 28.76 30.66
C ARG A 44 17.39 28.88 29.64
N ALA A 45 17.63 28.47 28.39
CA ALA A 45 16.64 28.58 27.33
C ALA A 45 15.60 27.45 27.41
N PRO A 46 14.30 27.73 27.27
CA PRO A 46 13.23 26.73 27.38
C PRO A 46 13.22 25.73 26.20
N LYS A 47 13.82 26.10 25.06
CA LYS A 47 13.92 25.26 23.86
C LYS A 47 15.36 25.08 23.40
N LEU A 48 15.75 23.84 23.13
CA LEU A 48 17.07 23.44 22.64
C LEU A 48 16.96 22.71 21.30
N GLY A 49 17.95 22.89 20.42
CA GLY A 49 18.04 22.13 19.18
C GLY A 49 18.47 20.70 19.46
N CYS A 50 17.71 19.72 18.96
CA CYS A 50 18.00 18.29 19.10
C CYS A 50 18.81 17.77 17.90
N ALA A 51 20.11 17.53 18.10
CA ALA A 51 20.99 17.01 17.06
C ALA A 51 20.62 15.57 16.67
N TRP A 52 20.10 14.78 17.61
CA TRP A 52 19.62 13.42 17.33
C TRP A 52 18.42 13.40 16.40
N CYS A 53 17.40 14.25 16.61
CA CYS A 53 16.28 14.37 15.68
C CYS A 53 16.74 14.71 14.25
N LEU A 54 17.68 15.64 14.11
CA LEU A 54 18.23 16.00 12.80
C LEU A 54 18.92 14.81 12.11
N ARG A 55 19.66 14.00 12.87
CA ARG A 55 20.32 12.79 12.34
C ARG A 55 19.32 11.70 11.97
N THR A 56 18.28 11.52 12.78
CA THR A 56 17.23 10.54 12.51
C THR A 56 16.44 10.92 11.26
N GLU A 57 16.13 12.20 11.07
CA GLU A 57 15.47 12.69 9.85
C GLU A 57 16.33 12.41 8.60
N ALA A 58 17.62 12.73 8.65
CA ALA A 58 18.54 12.41 7.55
C ALA A 58 18.61 10.90 7.28
N LYS A 59 18.71 10.07 8.33
CA LYS A 59 18.75 8.61 8.18
C LYS A 59 17.44 8.00 7.70
N ALA A 60 16.29 8.55 8.10
CA ALA A 60 15.00 8.11 7.59
C ALA A 60 14.90 8.32 6.07
N THR A 61 15.40 9.46 5.57
CA THR A 61 15.42 9.71 4.12
C THR A 61 16.37 8.76 3.37
N GLU A 62 17.53 8.46 3.93
CA GLU A 62 18.46 7.47 3.36
C GLU A 62 17.85 6.06 3.36
N MET A 63 17.20 5.65 4.45
CA MET A 63 16.54 4.34 4.54
C MET A 63 15.35 4.24 3.58
N ALA A 64 14.56 5.30 3.42
CA ALA A 64 13.47 5.34 2.46
C ALA A 64 13.99 5.23 1.01
N ALA A 65 15.13 5.83 0.70
CA ALA A 65 15.75 5.71 -0.62
C ALA A 65 16.32 4.31 -0.90
N LEU A 66 16.75 3.58 0.13
CA LEU A 66 17.27 2.22 0.04
C LEU A 66 16.18 1.15 0.18
N ALA A 67 14.98 1.52 0.62
CA ALA A 67 13.86 0.62 0.71
C ALA A 67 13.45 0.21 -0.71
N ILE A 68 13.52 -1.10 -0.99
CA ILE A 68 12.89 -1.68 -2.17
C ILE A 68 11.40 -1.35 -2.05
N PRO A 69 10.79 -0.68 -3.04
CA PRO A 69 9.37 -0.39 -2.99
C PRO A 69 8.64 -1.72 -2.82
N TYR A 70 7.90 -1.83 -1.70
CA TYR A 70 6.97 -2.91 -1.51
C TYR A 70 5.96 -2.78 -2.65
N ARG A 71 6.05 -3.66 -3.64
CA ARG A 71 4.97 -3.83 -4.62
C ARG A 71 3.81 -4.33 -3.80
N GLU A 72 2.76 -3.52 -3.67
CA GLU A 72 1.48 -4.03 -3.20
C GLU A 72 1.19 -5.34 -3.94
N PRO A 73 0.78 -6.41 -3.24
CA PRO A 73 0.26 -7.58 -3.92
C PRO A 73 -0.81 -7.07 -4.85
N LEU A 74 -0.60 -7.22 -6.16
CA LEU A 74 -1.65 -6.93 -7.12
C LEU A 74 -2.87 -7.72 -6.65
N ASP A 75 -4.00 -7.03 -6.61
CA ASP A 75 -5.32 -7.54 -6.29
C ASP A 75 -5.81 -8.53 -7.37
N TYR A 76 -5.04 -9.60 -7.53
CA TYR A 76 -5.22 -10.59 -8.58
C TYR A 76 -6.44 -11.46 -8.26
N ASP A 77 -6.68 -11.73 -6.98
CA ASP A 77 -7.77 -12.57 -6.51
C ASP A 77 -9.14 -11.90 -6.69
N GLU A 78 -9.28 -10.60 -6.36
CA GLU A 78 -10.55 -9.88 -6.57
C GLU A 78 -10.84 -9.70 -8.07
N ARG A 79 -9.81 -9.37 -8.86
CA ARG A 79 -9.96 -9.21 -10.32
C ARG A 79 -10.31 -10.53 -11.02
N LEU A 80 -9.69 -11.64 -10.62
CA LEU A 80 -10.04 -12.97 -11.13
C LEU A 80 -11.49 -13.34 -10.76
N GLY A 81 -11.91 -13.08 -9.52
CA GLY A 81 -13.29 -13.34 -9.08
C GLY A 81 -14.32 -12.51 -9.85
N GLN A 82 -14.06 -11.22 -10.08
CA GLN A 82 -14.94 -10.37 -10.89
C GLN A 82 -15.03 -10.87 -12.33
N ASN A 83 -13.91 -11.32 -12.89
CA ASN A 83 -13.82 -11.88 -14.22
C ASN A 83 -14.65 -13.16 -14.38
N GLU A 84 -14.52 -14.12 -13.46
CA GLU A 84 -15.32 -15.35 -13.48
C GLU A 84 -16.83 -15.09 -13.36
N ILE A 85 -17.23 -14.15 -12.51
CA ILE A 85 -18.64 -13.76 -12.36
C ILE A 85 -19.19 -13.18 -13.67
N GLN A 86 -18.41 -12.37 -14.38
CA GLN A 86 -18.82 -11.80 -15.67
C GLN A 86 -19.00 -12.89 -16.73
N VAL A 87 -18.08 -13.86 -16.81
CA VAL A 87 -18.18 -15.00 -17.75
C VAL A 87 -19.43 -15.82 -17.46
N ALA A 88 -19.69 -16.18 -16.19
CA ALA A 88 -20.88 -16.93 -15.80
C ALA A 88 -22.18 -16.19 -16.12
N ARG A 89 -22.22 -14.86 -15.91
CA ARG A 89 -23.39 -14.03 -16.27
C ARG A 89 -23.63 -14.01 -17.78
N LEU A 90 -22.56 -13.91 -18.57
CA LEU A 90 -22.67 -13.91 -20.03
C LEU A 90 -23.16 -15.26 -20.55
N GLN A 91 -22.60 -16.36 -20.04
CA GLN A 91 -23.03 -17.72 -20.36
C GLN A 91 -24.52 -17.93 -20.06
N GLY A 92 -24.97 -17.54 -18.87
CA GLY A 92 -26.39 -17.61 -18.49
C GLY A 92 -27.30 -16.73 -19.34
N SER A 93 -26.82 -15.54 -19.73
CA SER A 93 -27.58 -14.62 -20.59
C SER A 93 -27.74 -15.18 -22.01
N LEU A 94 -26.68 -15.76 -22.58
CA LEU A 94 -26.71 -16.37 -23.91
C LEU A 94 -27.60 -17.63 -23.91
N ALA A 95 -27.46 -18.47 -22.88
CA ALA A 95 -28.30 -19.65 -22.69
C ALA A 95 -29.79 -19.29 -22.64
N LYS A 96 -30.13 -18.26 -21.85
CA LYS A 96 -31.50 -17.73 -21.76
C LYS A 96 -32.00 -17.17 -23.08
N ALA A 97 -31.18 -16.41 -23.80
CA ALA A 97 -31.56 -15.82 -25.08
C ALA A 97 -31.86 -16.88 -26.15
N LEU A 98 -31.13 -17.99 -26.14
CA LEU A 98 -31.28 -19.09 -27.10
C LEU A 98 -32.25 -20.19 -26.61
N GLY A 99 -32.72 -20.11 -25.36
CA GLY A 99 -33.61 -21.08 -24.72
C GLY A 99 -32.95 -22.44 -24.44
N VAL A 100 -31.62 -22.48 -24.37
CA VAL A 100 -30.82 -23.70 -24.16
C VAL A 100 -30.34 -23.78 -22.71
N PRO A 101 -30.03 -24.98 -22.19
CA PRO A 101 -29.39 -25.09 -20.87
C PRO A 101 -28.02 -24.40 -20.87
N THR A 102 -27.60 -23.88 -19.71
CA THR A 102 -26.31 -23.20 -19.55
C THR A 102 -25.13 -24.10 -19.90
N GLU A 103 -25.25 -25.39 -19.62
CA GLU A 103 -24.27 -26.44 -19.95
C GLU A 103 -24.05 -26.63 -21.46
N ALA A 104 -24.99 -26.19 -22.30
CA ALA A 104 -24.88 -26.26 -23.76
C ALA A 104 -24.15 -25.06 -24.37
N VAL A 105 -23.72 -24.10 -23.56
CA VAL A 105 -22.97 -22.91 -23.99
C VAL A 105 -21.54 -23.03 -23.49
N ASP A 106 -20.59 -23.11 -24.41
CA ASP A 106 -19.16 -23.06 -24.13
C ASP A 106 -18.58 -21.72 -24.59
N LEU A 107 -17.89 -21.01 -23.69
CA LEU A 107 -17.32 -19.69 -23.95
C LEU A 107 -15.80 -19.76 -23.86
N VAL A 108 -15.13 -19.43 -24.96
CA VAL A 108 -13.68 -19.25 -24.99
C VAL A 108 -13.39 -17.78 -24.68
N VAL A 109 -12.84 -17.53 -23.49
CA VAL A 109 -12.52 -16.19 -23.01
C VAL A 109 -11.01 -16.06 -22.85
N THR A 110 -10.47 -14.94 -23.31
CA THR A 110 -9.04 -14.65 -23.24
C THR A 110 -8.82 -13.30 -22.58
N GLU A 111 -7.88 -13.25 -21.64
CA GLU A 111 -7.46 -12.01 -20.99
C GLU A 111 -6.41 -11.30 -21.85
N LYS A 112 -6.71 -10.10 -22.33
CA LYS A 112 -5.75 -9.25 -23.06
C LYS A 112 -5.64 -7.92 -22.34
N GLY A 113 -4.47 -7.64 -21.76
CA GLY A 113 -4.20 -6.36 -21.08
C GLY A 113 -4.95 -6.13 -19.77
N GLY A 114 -5.54 -7.18 -19.17
CA GLY A 114 -6.32 -7.08 -17.94
C GLY A 114 -7.84 -7.02 -18.15
N ASP A 115 -8.30 -6.93 -19.40
CA ASP A 115 -9.71 -7.04 -19.77
C ASP A 115 -10.03 -8.44 -20.29
N LEU A 116 -11.17 -8.99 -19.86
CA LEU A 116 -11.72 -10.22 -20.44
C LEU A 116 -12.34 -9.92 -21.80
N THR A 117 -11.83 -10.60 -22.82
CA THR A 117 -12.40 -10.57 -24.17
C THR A 117 -12.92 -11.96 -24.52
N VAL A 118 -14.18 -12.04 -24.95
CA VAL A 118 -14.77 -13.27 -25.45
C VAL A 118 -14.28 -13.48 -26.87
N GLU A 119 -13.48 -14.52 -27.11
CA GLU A 119 -12.95 -14.82 -28.45
C GLU A 119 -13.95 -15.62 -29.28
N SER A 120 -14.63 -16.59 -28.66
CA SER A 120 -15.68 -17.36 -29.34
C SER A 120 -16.69 -17.94 -28.36
N ALA A 121 -17.89 -18.22 -28.86
CA ALA A 121 -18.95 -18.92 -28.15
C ALA A 121 -19.44 -20.09 -29.02
N VAL A 122 -19.40 -21.30 -28.47
CA VAL A 122 -19.95 -22.50 -29.10
C VAL A 122 -21.23 -22.87 -28.38
N VAL A 123 -22.32 -23.01 -29.13
CA VAL A 123 -23.62 -23.40 -28.58
C VAL A 123 -24.04 -24.72 -29.18
N TYR A 124 -24.25 -25.71 -28.33
CA TYR A 124 -24.75 -27.02 -28.72
C TYR A 124 -26.27 -26.99 -28.76
N LEU A 125 -26.83 -27.17 -29.95
CA LEU A 125 -28.28 -27.20 -30.16
C LEU A 125 -28.75 -28.63 -30.38
N SER A 126 -29.77 -29.06 -29.64
CA SER A 126 -30.48 -30.29 -29.98
C SER A 126 -31.42 -30.07 -31.18
N PRO A 127 -31.88 -31.14 -31.85
CA PRO A 127 -32.88 -31.01 -32.92
C PRO A 127 -34.13 -30.25 -32.46
N ARG A 128 -34.55 -30.41 -31.20
CA ARG A 128 -35.68 -29.68 -30.61
C ARG A 128 -35.40 -28.18 -30.47
N ASP A 129 -34.16 -27.81 -30.14
CA ASP A 129 -33.76 -26.40 -30.04
C ASP A 129 -33.75 -25.74 -31.43
N ILE A 130 -33.25 -26.45 -32.44
CA ILE A 130 -33.24 -25.98 -33.85
C ILE A 130 -34.68 -25.81 -34.35
N ASP A 131 -35.56 -26.79 -34.11
CA ASP A 131 -36.97 -26.70 -34.48
C ASP A 131 -37.67 -25.53 -33.78
N ARG A 132 -37.37 -25.30 -32.50
CA ARG A 132 -37.90 -24.16 -31.75
C ARG A 132 -37.41 -22.82 -32.34
N MET A 133 -36.14 -22.70 -32.69
CA MET A 133 -35.56 -21.47 -33.23
C MET A 133 -36.06 -21.17 -34.65
N THR A 134 -36.28 -22.20 -35.47
CA THR A 134 -36.68 -22.05 -36.88
C THR A 134 -38.19 -21.85 -37.08
N ARG A 135 -39.02 -22.19 -36.09
CA ARG A 135 -40.48 -21.95 -36.11
C ARG A 135 -40.92 -20.54 -35.72
N VAL A 136 -39.99 -19.65 -35.34
CA VAL A 136 -40.28 -18.26 -34.94
C VAL A 136 -40.30 -17.30 -36.16
N VAL A 137 -40.61 -17.82 -37.35
CA VAL A 137 -40.89 -17.02 -38.56
C VAL A 137 -42.37 -17.12 -38.89
#